data_AF-K1SMK1-F1
#
_entry.id   AF-K1SMK1-F1
#
_cell.length_a   1.000
_cell.length_b   1.000
_cell.length_c   1.000
_cell.angle_alpha   90.00
_cell.angle_beta   90.00
_cell.angle_gamma   90.00
#
_symmetry.space_group_name_H-M   'P 1'
#
loop_
_entity.id
_entity.type
_entity.pdbx_description
1 polymer ?
#
loop_
_entity_poly.entity_id
_entity_poly.type
_entity_poly.pdbx_seq_one_letter_code
_entity_poly.pdbx_strand_id
1 'polypeptide(L)'
;MKRLIRLFCLIAAATALGSCARDKVIPDEELARIFRDAYLINAYVSDRGVKLDSLELYEPVFSRYGYTAEDVRYTIGNFSRRKSAKLSDVVEQSIRLLEEESAYYKYEVGVLDTIDNVARRRFTRTVYSDSLIRVTRIKDTARLRVRIPDTRPGEYRVSFDYLIDSLDENLAPRMRVWLVEADSSRKGESSSILRKSSRERVSRILQADSSARSLVLSL
;
A
#
# COMPACT_ATOMS: atom_id res chain seq x y z
N MET A 1 66.71 21.90 -2.87
CA MET A 1 65.76 22.83 -3.52
C MET A 1 65.21 22.31 -4.86
N LYS A 2 66.02 21.82 -5.81
CA LYS A 2 65.54 21.34 -7.13
C LYS A 2 64.61 20.10 -7.09
N ARG A 3 64.76 19.19 -6.11
CA ARG A 3 63.89 18.01 -5.95
C ARG A 3 62.50 18.33 -5.38
N LEU A 4 62.41 19.31 -4.46
CA LEU A 4 61.15 19.76 -3.88
C LEU A 4 60.28 20.51 -4.89
N ILE A 5 60.90 21.33 -5.75
CA ILE A 5 60.21 22.03 -6.83
C ILE A 5 59.65 21.03 -7.85
N ARG A 6 60.42 19.98 -8.21
CA ARG A 6 59.94 18.91 -9.11
C ARG A 6 58.80 18.10 -8.52
N LEU A 7 58.83 17.82 -7.22
CA LEU A 7 57.75 17.11 -6.53
C LEU A 7 56.47 17.95 -6.49
N PHE A 8 56.60 19.26 -6.22
CA PHE A 8 55.46 20.19 -6.24
C PHE A 8 54.86 20.34 -7.65
N CYS A 9 55.68 20.39 -8.69
CA CYS A 9 55.21 20.40 -10.08
C CYS A 9 54.53 19.09 -10.49
N LEU A 10 54.99 17.93 -10.01
CA LEU A 10 54.36 16.63 -10.29
C LEU A 10 53.02 16.48 -9.56
N ILE A 11 52.90 16.98 -8.34
CA ILE A 11 51.63 17.00 -7.60
C ILE A 11 50.66 17.99 -8.25
N ALA A 12 51.12 19.17 -8.66
CA ALA A 12 50.31 20.15 -9.38
C ALA A 12 49.86 19.64 -10.77
N ALA A 13 50.69 18.85 -11.46
CA ALA A 13 50.30 18.20 -12.72
C ALA A 13 49.32 17.05 -12.50
N ALA A 14 49.45 16.29 -11.40
CA ALA A 14 48.52 15.23 -11.04
C ALA A 14 47.15 15.78 -10.61
N THR A 15 47.10 16.93 -9.93
CA THR A 15 45.83 17.61 -9.61
C THR A 15 45.21 18.31 -10.82
N ALA A 16 46.01 18.81 -11.77
CA ALA A 16 45.51 19.38 -13.03
C ALA A 16 44.84 18.33 -13.94
N LEU A 17 45.25 17.06 -13.88
CA LEU A 17 44.61 15.96 -14.62
C LEU A 17 43.28 15.50 -14.00
N GLY A 18 42.98 15.87 -12.76
CA GLY A 18 41.69 15.58 -12.10
C GLY A 18 40.59 16.60 -12.38
N SER A 19 40.90 17.73 -13.05
CA SER A 19 40.01 18.88 -13.20
C SER A 19 39.40 19.05 -14.60
N CYS A 20 39.40 17.99 -15.41
CA CYS A 20 38.76 17.97 -16.72
C CYS A 20 37.86 16.74 -16.87
N ALA A 21 37.03 16.48 -15.85
CA ALA A 21 35.87 15.62 -16.06
C ALA A 21 34.90 16.40 -16.97
N ARG A 22 34.90 16.06 -18.26
CA ARG A 22 33.98 16.64 -19.23
C ARG A 22 32.59 16.10 -18.91
N ASP A 23 31.59 16.98 -18.79
CA ASP A 23 30.20 16.58 -18.54
C ASP A 23 29.80 15.45 -19.50
N LYS A 24 29.33 14.34 -18.93
CA LYS A 24 28.97 13.14 -19.67
C LYS A 24 27.59 13.33 -20.29
N VAL A 25 27.49 13.20 -21.61
CA VAL A 25 26.20 13.22 -22.30
C VAL A 25 25.47 11.91 -22.03
N ILE A 26 24.29 11.99 -21.44
CA ILE A 26 23.44 10.83 -21.14
C ILE A 26 22.72 10.39 -22.42
N PRO A 27 22.78 9.10 -22.81
CA PRO A 27 21.98 8.57 -23.92
C PRO A 27 20.48 8.70 -23.66
N ASP A 28 19.69 8.95 -24.72
CA ASP A 28 18.24 9.17 -24.62
C ASP A 28 17.50 8.03 -23.90
N GLU A 29 17.84 6.76 -24.18
CA GLU A 29 17.24 5.60 -23.50
C GLU A 29 17.58 5.54 -22.00
N GLU A 30 18.80 5.92 -21.62
CA GLU A 30 19.20 5.97 -20.21
C GLU A 30 18.52 7.13 -19.49
N LEU A 31 18.40 8.28 -20.16
CA LEU A 31 17.68 9.43 -19.63
C LEU A 31 16.19 9.10 -19.43
N ALA A 32 15.59 8.33 -20.33
CA ALA A 32 14.21 7.85 -20.18
C ALA A 32 14.05 6.94 -18.94
N ARG A 33 15.02 6.05 -18.68
CA ARG A 33 15.04 5.21 -17.45
C ARG A 33 15.20 6.05 -16.19
N ILE A 34 16.06 7.08 -16.21
CA ILE A 34 16.23 8.02 -15.10
C ILE A 34 14.92 8.77 -14.83
N PHE A 35 14.23 9.27 -15.87
CA PHE A 35 12.94 9.95 -15.72
C PHE A 35 11.85 9.02 -15.19
N ARG A 36 11.80 7.76 -15.67
CA ARG A 36 10.91 6.72 -15.13
C ARG A 36 11.12 6.55 -13.62
N ASP A 37 12.36 6.43 -13.16
CA ASP A 37 12.68 6.28 -11.73
C ASP A 37 12.31 7.54 -10.93
N ALA A 38 12.58 8.73 -11.47
CA ALA A 38 12.21 9.99 -10.84
C ALA A 38 10.69 10.14 -10.68
N TYR A 39 9.90 9.74 -11.70
CA TYR A 39 8.44 9.75 -11.61
C TYR A 39 7.91 8.82 -10.51
N LEU A 40 8.48 7.62 -10.37
CA LEU A 40 8.06 6.68 -9.31
C LEU A 40 8.37 7.20 -7.92
N ILE A 41 9.55 7.79 -7.72
CA ILE A 41 9.92 8.38 -6.44
C ILE A 41 8.99 9.54 -6.09
N ASN A 42 8.67 10.40 -7.06
CA ASN A 42 7.72 11.49 -6.86
C ASN A 42 6.34 10.99 -6.46
N ALA A 43 5.83 9.95 -7.12
CA ALA A 43 4.56 9.33 -6.76
C ALA A 43 4.61 8.77 -5.32
N TYR A 44 5.69 8.10 -4.94
CA TYR A 44 5.87 7.53 -3.61
C TYR A 44 5.95 8.60 -2.50
N VAL A 45 6.74 9.65 -2.72
CA VAL A 45 6.88 10.76 -1.77
C VAL A 45 5.55 11.49 -1.58
N SER A 46 4.82 11.73 -2.69
CA SER A 46 3.50 12.35 -2.66
C SER A 46 2.48 11.50 -1.89
N ASP A 47 2.46 10.18 -2.12
CA ASP A 47 1.55 9.24 -1.43
C ASP A 47 1.81 9.20 0.08
N ARG A 48 3.09 9.24 0.49
CA ARG A 48 3.49 9.20 1.91
C ARG A 48 3.47 10.55 2.61
N GLY A 49 3.20 11.65 1.89
CA GLY A 49 3.15 13.00 2.46
C GLY A 49 4.49 13.47 3.05
N VAL A 50 5.62 12.93 2.59
CA VAL A 50 6.94 13.28 3.13
C VAL A 50 7.41 14.60 2.51
N LYS A 51 7.81 15.55 3.34
CA LYS A 51 8.44 16.80 2.89
C LYS A 51 9.95 16.61 2.87
N LEU A 52 10.52 16.47 1.67
CA LEU A 52 11.96 16.36 1.43
C LEU A 52 12.43 17.50 0.54
N ASP A 53 13.69 17.91 0.68
CA ASP A 53 14.33 18.79 -0.29
C ASP A 53 14.50 18.05 -1.63
N SER A 54 14.22 18.74 -2.73
CA SER A 54 14.14 18.12 -4.06
C SER A 54 15.51 17.66 -4.58
N LEU A 55 16.61 18.30 -4.17
CA LEU A 55 17.97 17.91 -4.61
C LEU A 55 18.46 16.63 -3.94
N GLU A 56 18.16 16.43 -2.65
CA GLU A 56 18.50 15.18 -1.93
C GLU A 56 17.78 13.94 -2.51
N LEU A 57 16.62 14.13 -3.15
CA LEU A 57 15.79 13.06 -3.69
C LEU A 57 16.33 12.45 -4.99
N TYR A 58 16.85 13.28 -5.91
CA TYR A 58 17.20 12.81 -7.25
C TYR A 58 18.69 12.48 -7.43
N GLU A 59 19.58 13.06 -6.62
CA GLU A 59 21.01 12.72 -6.67
C GLU A 59 21.30 11.22 -6.50
N PRO A 60 20.64 10.49 -5.58
CA PRO A 60 20.79 9.04 -5.49
C PRO A 60 20.32 8.29 -6.75
N VAL A 61 19.27 8.81 -7.41
CA VAL A 61 18.76 8.25 -8.67
C VAL A 61 19.82 8.38 -9.75
N PHE A 62 20.34 9.59 -9.97
CA PHE A 62 21.36 9.83 -10.99
C PHE A 62 22.62 8.99 -10.73
N SER A 63 23.04 8.91 -9.47
CA SER A 63 24.20 8.14 -9.04
C SER A 63 24.06 6.65 -9.34
N ARG A 64 22.85 6.09 -9.23
CA ARG A 64 22.57 4.68 -9.60
C ARG A 64 22.86 4.39 -11.07
N TYR A 65 22.68 5.36 -11.95
CA TYR A 65 22.99 5.27 -13.38
C TYR A 65 24.42 5.72 -13.72
N GLY A 66 25.22 6.10 -12.72
CA GLY A 66 26.59 6.57 -12.91
C GLY A 66 26.69 8.00 -13.45
N TYR A 67 25.71 8.85 -13.11
CA TYR A 67 25.65 10.26 -13.51
C TYR A 67 25.52 11.18 -12.30
N THR A 68 26.02 12.40 -12.46
CA THR A 68 25.85 13.49 -11.49
C THR A 68 24.65 14.37 -11.87
N ALA A 69 24.20 15.22 -10.94
CA ALA A 69 23.20 16.24 -11.25
C ALA A 69 23.68 17.22 -12.34
N GLU A 70 24.99 17.42 -12.46
CA GLU A 70 25.58 18.28 -13.49
C GLU A 70 25.50 17.67 -14.88
N ASP A 71 25.76 16.36 -15.01
CA ASP A 71 25.62 15.61 -16.27
C ASP A 71 24.19 15.66 -16.80
N VAL A 72 23.20 15.52 -15.90
CA VAL A 72 21.78 15.61 -16.25
C VAL A 72 21.42 17.02 -16.71
N ARG A 73 21.84 18.05 -15.96
CA ARG A 73 21.62 19.46 -16.31
C ARG A 73 22.25 19.81 -17.66
N TYR A 74 23.47 19.36 -17.90
CA TYR A 74 24.18 19.53 -19.17
C TYR A 74 23.44 18.84 -20.32
N THR A 75 23.00 17.60 -20.11
CA THR A 75 22.30 16.83 -21.13
C THR A 75 20.97 17.47 -21.51
N ILE A 76 20.13 17.84 -20.52
CA ILE A 76 18.85 18.53 -20.75
C ILE A 76 19.07 19.88 -21.44
N GLY A 77 20.07 20.65 -21.01
CA GLY A 77 20.41 21.94 -21.63
C GLY A 77 20.78 21.81 -23.11
N ASN A 78 21.38 20.70 -23.52
CA ASN A 78 21.74 20.43 -24.91
C ASN A 78 20.57 19.96 -25.78
N PHE A 79 19.46 19.48 -25.22
CA PHE A 79 18.26 19.12 -26.01
C PHE A 79 17.66 20.32 -26.73
N SER A 80 17.69 21.51 -26.11
CA SER A 80 17.23 22.76 -26.74
C SER A 80 17.99 23.08 -28.05
N ARG A 81 19.23 22.59 -28.19
CA ARG A 81 20.08 22.83 -29.36
C ARG A 81 19.97 21.74 -30.44
N ARG A 82 19.35 20.59 -30.13
CA ARG A 82 19.24 19.46 -31.07
C ARG A 82 17.94 19.59 -31.86
N LYS A 83 18.05 19.62 -33.20
CA LYS A 83 16.89 19.74 -34.10
C LYS A 83 16.10 18.43 -34.25
N SER A 84 16.72 17.28 -33.97
CA SER A 84 16.20 15.94 -34.28
C SER A 84 15.92 15.04 -33.05
N ALA A 85 16.40 15.41 -31.87
CA ALA A 85 16.14 14.67 -30.62
C ALA A 85 15.42 15.61 -29.67
N LYS A 86 14.14 15.35 -29.38
CA LYS A 86 13.34 16.20 -28.50
C LYS A 86 13.28 15.58 -27.12
N LEU A 87 13.33 16.42 -26.09
CA LEU A 87 13.10 15.98 -24.72
C LEU A 87 11.74 15.28 -24.56
N SER A 88 10.75 15.68 -25.35
CA SER A 88 9.43 15.03 -25.41
C SER A 88 9.51 13.54 -25.75
N ASP A 89 10.43 13.14 -26.64
CA ASP A 89 10.54 11.74 -27.06
C ASP A 89 11.09 10.87 -25.92
N VAL A 90 12.02 11.42 -25.14
CA VAL A 90 12.57 10.79 -23.91
C VAL A 90 11.49 10.64 -22.84
N VAL A 91 10.68 11.69 -22.65
CA VAL A 91 9.55 11.64 -21.70
C VAL A 91 8.53 10.58 -22.14
N GLU A 92 8.16 10.55 -23.41
CA GLU A 92 7.24 9.54 -23.95
C GLU A 92 7.78 8.11 -23.76
N GLN A 93 9.08 7.92 -23.99
CA GLN A 93 9.73 6.64 -23.72
C GLN A 93 9.66 6.25 -22.24
N SER A 94 9.85 7.21 -21.32
CA SER A 94 9.73 6.94 -19.88
C SER A 94 8.30 6.56 -19.46
N ILE A 95 7.29 7.17 -20.08
CA ILE A 95 5.88 6.84 -19.88
C ILE A 95 5.61 5.41 -20.37
N ARG A 96 6.08 5.04 -21.55
CA ARG A 96 5.92 3.68 -22.09
C ARG A 96 6.49 2.61 -21.16
N LEU A 97 7.69 2.85 -20.61
CA LEU A 97 8.30 1.93 -19.63
C LEU A 97 7.42 1.73 -18.40
N LEU A 98 6.80 2.81 -17.89
CA LEU A 98 5.87 2.76 -16.77
C LEU A 98 4.58 2.02 -17.12
N GLU A 99 4.04 2.23 -18.32
CA GLU A 99 2.81 1.57 -18.78
C GLU A 99 3.00 0.05 -18.96
N GLU A 100 4.12 -0.37 -19.55
CA GLU A 100 4.46 -1.79 -19.70
C GLU A 100 4.57 -2.50 -18.35
N GLU A 101 5.28 -1.88 -17.40
CA GLU A 101 5.40 -2.39 -16.04
C GLU A 101 4.06 -2.39 -15.29
N SER A 102 3.25 -1.34 -15.46
CA SER A 102 1.90 -1.28 -14.90
C SER A 102 1.02 -2.40 -15.45
N ALA A 103 1.11 -2.70 -16.75
CA ALA A 103 0.36 -3.78 -17.38
C ALA A 103 0.76 -5.15 -16.82
N TYR A 104 2.06 -5.38 -16.63
CA TYR A 104 2.57 -6.60 -16.00
C TYR A 104 2.02 -6.80 -14.58
N TYR A 105 2.13 -5.80 -13.71
CA TYR A 105 1.64 -5.92 -12.33
C TYR A 105 0.11 -6.01 -12.25
N LYS A 106 -0.62 -5.32 -13.13
CA LYS A 106 -2.09 -5.46 -13.22
C LYS A 106 -2.50 -6.89 -13.57
N TYR A 107 -1.76 -7.53 -14.47
CA TYR A 107 -1.98 -8.94 -14.79
C TYR A 107 -1.73 -9.84 -13.59
N GLU A 108 -0.61 -9.66 -12.89
CA GLU A 108 -0.26 -10.46 -11.70
C GLU A 108 -1.31 -10.32 -10.58
N VAL A 109 -1.77 -9.09 -10.30
CA VAL A 109 -2.87 -8.84 -9.36
C VAL A 109 -4.15 -9.53 -9.82
N GLY A 110 -4.48 -9.48 -11.11
CA GLY A 110 -5.66 -10.15 -11.66
C GLY A 110 -5.62 -11.68 -11.50
N VAL A 111 -4.43 -12.29 -11.59
CA VAL A 111 -4.24 -13.71 -11.30
C VAL A 111 -4.50 -14.01 -9.82
N LEU A 112 -3.95 -13.19 -8.92
CA LEU A 112 -4.17 -13.34 -7.47
C LEU A 112 -5.64 -13.16 -7.09
N ASP A 113 -6.34 -12.18 -7.67
CA ASP A 113 -7.78 -11.98 -7.48
C ASP A 113 -8.58 -13.18 -7.97
N THR A 114 -8.18 -13.78 -9.08
CA THR A 114 -8.83 -15.00 -9.60
C THR A 114 -8.65 -16.17 -8.62
N ILE A 115 -7.43 -16.36 -8.10
CA ILE A 115 -7.14 -17.39 -7.10
C ILE A 115 -7.97 -17.15 -5.83
N ASP A 116 -8.01 -15.92 -5.32
CA ASP A 116 -8.78 -15.57 -4.13
C ASP A 116 -10.29 -15.81 -4.34
N ASN A 117 -10.82 -15.46 -5.51
CA ASN A 117 -12.22 -15.72 -5.85
C ASN A 117 -12.53 -17.22 -5.90
N VAL A 118 -11.65 -18.05 -6.46
CA VAL A 118 -11.79 -19.51 -6.46
C VAL A 118 -11.72 -20.06 -5.04
N ALA A 119 -10.77 -19.57 -4.23
CA ALA A 119 -10.61 -19.96 -2.84
C ALA A 119 -11.88 -19.64 -2.02
N ARG A 120 -12.40 -18.41 -2.13
CA ARG A 120 -13.65 -18.00 -1.48
C ARG A 120 -14.81 -18.90 -1.88
N ARG A 121 -15.00 -19.18 -3.18
CA ARG A 121 -16.10 -20.04 -3.66
C ARG A 121 -16.01 -21.46 -3.12
N ARG A 122 -14.80 -22.02 -3.05
CA ARG A 122 -14.59 -23.43 -2.68
C ARG A 122 -14.53 -23.66 -1.17
N PHE A 123 -14.01 -22.70 -0.42
CA PHE A 123 -13.72 -22.87 1.02
C PHE A 123 -14.67 -22.09 1.93
N THR A 124 -15.60 -21.29 1.39
CA THR A 124 -16.67 -20.70 2.20
C THR A 124 -17.55 -21.81 2.76
N ARG A 125 -17.68 -21.83 4.09
CA ARG A 125 -18.56 -22.75 4.82
C ARG A 125 -19.33 -21.99 5.88
N THR A 126 -20.57 -22.39 6.11
CA THR A 126 -21.37 -21.88 7.22
C THR A 126 -20.92 -22.57 8.50
N VAL A 127 -20.30 -21.82 9.41
CA VAL A 127 -19.84 -22.35 10.72
C VAL A 127 -20.96 -22.28 11.77
N TYR A 128 -21.84 -21.29 11.66
CA TYR A 128 -23.00 -21.12 12.52
C TYR A 128 -24.15 -20.54 11.71
N SER A 129 -25.35 -21.04 11.96
CA SER A 129 -26.60 -20.51 11.43
C SER A 129 -27.71 -20.75 12.44
N ASP A 130 -28.62 -19.79 12.56
CA ASP A 130 -29.80 -19.88 13.39
C ASP A 130 -31.00 -19.36 12.61
N SER A 131 -32.21 -19.76 13.01
CA SER A 131 -33.45 -19.51 12.29
C SER A 131 -34.17 -18.24 12.78
N LEU A 132 -34.46 -18.15 14.08
CA LEU A 132 -35.06 -16.96 14.69
C LEU A 132 -34.90 -17.00 16.21
N ILE A 133 -34.12 -16.06 16.75
CA ILE A 133 -34.00 -15.86 18.20
C ILE A 133 -34.97 -14.76 18.60
N ARG A 134 -36.01 -15.10 19.37
CA ARG A 134 -36.94 -14.12 19.95
C ARG A 134 -36.58 -13.85 21.41
N VAL A 135 -36.45 -12.58 21.75
CA VAL A 135 -36.17 -12.11 23.11
C VAL A 135 -37.24 -11.09 23.48
N THR A 136 -37.94 -11.34 24.58
CA THR A 136 -38.99 -10.44 25.11
C THR A 136 -38.67 -9.97 26.53
N ARG A 137 -37.73 -10.63 27.21
CA ARG A 137 -37.35 -10.32 28.60
C ARG A 137 -35.84 -10.18 28.68
N ILE A 138 -35.39 -9.32 29.59
CA ILE A 138 -33.96 -9.07 29.84
C ILE A 138 -33.20 -10.36 30.17
N LYS A 139 -33.80 -11.29 30.92
CA LYS A 139 -33.17 -12.58 31.25
C LYS A 139 -32.84 -13.44 30.01
N ASP A 140 -33.54 -13.24 28.91
CA ASP A 140 -33.37 -14.03 27.68
C ASP A 140 -32.30 -13.40 26.76
N THR A 141 -31.75 -12.22 27.10
CA THR A 141 -30.68 -11.54 26.34
C THR A 141 -29.38 -12.35 26.27
N ALA A 142 -29.15 -13.29 27.20
CA ALA A 142 -28.03 -14.21 27.13
C ALA A 142 -28.03 -15.04 25.82
N ARG A 143 -29.20 -15.27 25.22
CA ARG A 143 -29.36 -15.96 23.93
C ARG A 143 -28.87 -15.14 22.73
N LEU A 144 -28.76 -13.81 22.89
CA LEU A 144 -28.24 -12.90 21.86
C LEU A 144 -26.71 -12.86 21.83
N ARG A 145 -26.06 -13.55 22.77
CA ARG A 145 -24.61 -13.72 22.78
C ARG A 145 -24.24 -15.08 22.23
N VAL A 146 -23.73 -15.09 21.00
CA VAL A 146 -23.26 -16.29 20.32
C VAL A 146 -21.74 -16.33 20.37
N ARG A 147 -21.18 -17.43 20.85
CA ARG A 147 -19.72 -17.69 20.83
C ARG A 147 -19.45 -18.91 19.98
N ILE A 148 -18.64 -18.74 18.95
CA ILE A 148 -18.21 -19.80 18.04
C ILE A 148 -16.77 -20.18 18.43
N PRO A 149 -16.54 -21.37 19.02
CA PRO A 149 -15.20 -21.84 19.36
C PRO A 149 -14.41 -22.27 18.13
N ASP A 150 -13.13 -22.62 18.33
CA ASP A 150 -12.23 -23.20 17.33
C ASP A 150 -12.13 -22.39 16.03
N THR A 151 -12.05 -21.07 16.18
CA THR A 151 -11.86 -20.15 15.05
C THR A 151 -10.50 -20.41 14.41
N ARG A 152 -10.52 -20.77 13.12
CA ARG A 152 -9.33 -20.94 12.29
C ARG A 152 -8.97 -19.62 11.60
N PRO A 153 -7.70 -19.42 11.19
CA PRO A 153 -7.32 -18.27 10.37
C PRO A 153 -8.18 -18.15 9.11
N GLY A 154 -8.56 -16.92 8.75
CA GLY A 154 -9.33 -16.62 7.55
C GLY A 154 -10.38 -15.52 7.75
N GLU A 155 -11.14 -15.28 6.69
CA GLU A 155 -12.23 -14.28 6.67
C GLU A 155 -13.51 -14.88 7.27
N TYR A 156 -14.10 -14.18 8.24
CA TYR A 156 -15.41 -14.51 8.82
C TYR A 156 -16.41 -13.43 8.46
N ARG A 157 -17.47 -13.82 7.76
CA ARG A 157 -18.63 -12.97 7.51
C ARG A 157 -19.72 -13.30 8.52
N VAL A 158 -20.06 -12.32 9.36
CA VAL A 158 -21.17 -12.39 10.31
C VAL A 158 -22.30 -11.53 9.79
N SER A 159 -23.42 -12.15 9.46
CA SER A 159 -24.61 -11.43 9.01
C SER A 159 -25.86 -11.92 9.71
N PHE A 160 -26.74 -11.00 10.08
CA PHE A 160 -28.03 -11.30 10.69
C PHE A 160 -29.04 -10.22 10.32
N ASP A 161 -30.31 -10.64 10.27
CA ASP A 161 -31.44 -9.73 10.22
C ASP A 161 -31.93 -9.48 11.64
N TYR A 162 -32.43 -8.28 11.91
CA TYR A 162 -33.01 -7.94 13.20
C TYR A 162 -34.24 -7.05 13.05
N LEU A 163 -35.12 -7.11 14.06
CA LEU A 163 -36.27 -6.24 14.23
C LEU A 163 -36.41 -5.95 15.72
N ILE A 164 -36.31 -4.67 16.10
CA ILE A 164 -36.47 -4.22 17.48
C ILE A 164 -37.77 -3.44 17.56
N ASP A 165 -38.61 -3.80 18.53
CA ASP A 165 -39.89 -3.14 18.78
C ASP A 165 -39.67 -1.67 19.15
N SER A 166 -40.58 -0.80 18.70
CA SER A 166 -40.56 0.61 19.08
C SER A 166 -40.80 0.79 20.58
N LEU A 167 -41.53 -0.13 21.20
CA LEU A 167 -41.83 -0.16 22.63
C LEU A 167 -40.67 -0.69 23.49
N ASP A 168 -39.56 -1.13 22.88
CA ASP A 168 -38.38 -1.57 23.62
C ASP A 168 -37.76 -0.40 24.40
N GLU A 169 -37.63 -0.55 25.72
CA GLU A 169 -37.10 0.50 26.61
C GLU A 169 -35.57 0.67 26.49
N ASN A 170 -34.85 -0.24 25.83
CA ASN A 170 -33.41 -0.12 25.61
C ASN A 170 -33.11 1.06 24.69
N LEU A 171 -32.59 2.15 25.26
CA LEU A 171 -32.37 3.40 24.52
C LEU A 171 -31.34 3.29 23.39
N ALA A 172 -30.39 2.36 23.49
CA ALA A 172 -29.32 2.19 22.51
C ALA A 172 -28.93 0.72 22.36
N PRO A 173 -29.75 -0.11 21.71
CA PRO A 173 -29.38 -1.49 21.41
C PRO A 173 -28.14 -1.47 20.51
N ARG A 174 -27.16 -2.33 20.82
CA ARG A 174 -25.85 -2.31 20.16
C ARG A 174 -25.41 -3.72 19.82
N MET A 175 -25.12 -3.93 18.55
CA MET A 175 -24.36 -5.10 18.14
C MET A 175 -22.88 -4.87 18.39
N ARG A 176 -22.20 -5.95 18.80
CA ARG A 176 -20.76 -6.05 18.91
C ARG A 176 -20.32 -7.39 18.35
N VAL A 177 -19.30 -7.37 17.52
CA VAL A 177 -18.65 -8.57 17.02
C VAL A 177 -17.15 -8.43 17.18
N TRP A 178 -16.50 -9.45 17.72
CA TRP A 178 -15.05 -9.44 17.94
C TRP A 178 -14.49 -10.86 17.93
N LEU A 179 -13.18 -10.94 17.73
CA LEU A 179 -12.40 -12.16 17.92
C LEU A 179 -11.81 -12.15 19.32
N VAL A 180 -11.74 -13.32 19.94
CA VAL A 180 -11.03 -13.54 21.19
C VAL A 180 -9.81 -14.39 20.89
N GLU A 181 -8.65 -13.90 21.30
CA GLU A 181 -7.36 -14.54 21.11
C GLU A 181 -7.02 -15.52 22.24
N ALA A 182 -5.89 -16.23 22.09
CA ALA A 182 -5.39 -17.18 23.09
C ALA A 182 -5.08 -16.54 24.45
N ASP A 183 -4.67 -15.28 24.47
CA ASP A 183 -4.43 -14.49 25.69
C ASP A 183 -5.72 -13.86 26.27
N SER A 184 -6.88 -14.22 25.73
CA SER A 184 -8.20 -13.66 26.05
C SER A 184 -8.39 -12.19 25.68
N SER A 185 -7.46 -11.57 24.96
CA SER A 185 -7.64 -10.23 24.40
C SER A 185 -8.71 -10.22 23.31
N ARG A 186 -9.24 -9.02 23.02
CA ARG A 186 -10.22 -8.81 21.95
C ARG A 186 -9.55 -8.15 20.76
N LYS A 187 -9.79 -8.71 19.57
CA LYS A 187 -9.29 -8.17 18.31
C LYS A 187 -10.41 -7.94 17.31
N GLY A 188 -10.26 -6.90 16.50
CA GLY A 188 -11.20 -6.57 15.43
C GLY A 188 -12.61 -6.27 15.94
N GLU A 189 -12.73 -5.66 17.13
CA GLU A 189 -14.03 -5.31 17.69
C GLU A 189 -14.73 -4.29 16.78
N SER A 190 -15.88 -4.69 16.25
CA SER A 190 -16.78 -3.83 15.50
C SER A 190 -18.07 -3.69 16.29
N SER A 191 -18.52 -2.44 16.47
CA SER A 191 -19.76 -2.14 17.18
C SER A 191 -20.63 -1.18 16.38
N SER A 192 -21.95 -1.32 16.51
CA SER A 192 -22.90 -0.41 15.87
C SER A 192 -24.20 -0.34 16.65
N ILE A 193 -24.81 0.84 16.70
CA ILE A 193 -26.14 1.04 17.27
C ILE A 193 -27.16 0.46 16.29
N LEU A 194 -28.06 -0.34 16.82
CA LEU A 194 -29.17 -0.94 16.09
C LEU A 194 -30.37 0.02 16.10
N ARG A 195 -31.05 0.13 14.96
CA ARG A 195 -32.21 1.02 14.80
C ARG A 195 -33.48 0.30 15.23
N LYS A 196 -34.40 1.04 15.84
CA LYS A 196 -35.71 0.52 16.23
C LYS A 196 -36.71 0.68 15.09
N SER A 197 -37.78 -0.12 15.13
CA SER A 197 -38.97 0.04 14.29
C SER A 197 -38.80 -0.27 12.80
N SER A 198 -37.61 -0.69 12.35
CA SER A 198 -37.34 -1.15 10.99
C SER A 198 -36.72 -2.55 11.02
N ARG A 199 -37.09 -3.38 10.04
CA ARG A 199 -36.34 -4.62 9.77
C ARG A 199 -35.08 -4.23 9.03
N GLU A 200 -33.94 -4.59 9.59
CA GLU A 200 -32.64 -4.26 9.03
C GLU A 200 -31.73 -5.48 8.97
N ARG A 201 -30.75 -5.41 8.07
CA ARG A 201 -29.71 -6.43 7.91
C ARG A 201 -28.35 -5.83 8.22
N VAL A 202 -27.61 -6.51 9.08
CA VAL A 202 -26.22 -6.17 9.39
C VAL A 202 -25.30 -7.22 8.78
N SER A 203 -24.17 -6.77 8.24
CA SER A 203 -23.08 -7.64 7.80
C SER A 203 -21.75 -7.06 8.26
N ARG A 204 -20.91 -7.90 8.86
CA ARG A 204 -19.56 -7.56 9.30
C ARG A 204 -18.58 -8.62 8.82
N ILE A 205 -17.40 -8.17 8.43
CA ILE A 205 -16.30 -9.03 8.02
C ILE A 205 -15.20 -8.88 9.07
N LEU A 206 -14.69 -10.00 9.57
CA LEU A 206 -13.57 -10.05 10.50
C LEU A 206 -12.46 -10.90 9.87
N GLN A 207 -11.22 -10.49 10.08
CA GLN A 207 -10.03 -11.25 9.67
C GLN A 207 -9.44 -11.91 10.91
N ALA A 208 -9.49 -13.24 10.94
CA ALA A 208 -8.89 -14.04 11.99
C ALA A 208 -7.49 -14.50 11.56
N ASP A 209 -6.54 -14.40 12.47
CA ASP A 209 -5.20 -14.93 12.34
C ASP A 209 -5.05 -16.24 13.13
N SER A 210 -3.81 -16.68 13.35
CA SER A 210 -3.48 -17.91 14.09
C SER A 210 -3.69 -17.81 15.60
N SER A 211 -3.75 -16.60 16.17
CA SER A 211 -3.98 -16.40 17.60
C SER A 211 -5.47 -16.41 17.95
N ALA A 212 -6.36 -16.18 16.98
CA ALA A 212 -7.80 -16.31 17.17
C ALA A 212 -8.21 -17.69 17.72
N ARG A 213 -9.11 -17.69 18.70
CA ARG A 213 -9.65 -18.90 19.34
C ARG A 213 -11.16 -18.98 19.26
N SER A 214 -11.84 -17.83 19.36
CA SER A 214 -13.29 -17.80 19.20
C SER A 214 -13.77 -16.49 18.58
N LEU A 215 -14.87 -16.57 17.86
CA LEU A 215 -15.62 -15.41 17.40
C LEU A 215 -16.82 -15.21 18.33
N VAL A 216 -17.04 -13.97 18.74
CA VAL A 216 -18.18 -13.60 19.60
C VAL A 216 -19.04 -12.56 18.90
N LEU A 217 -20.33 -12.85 18.84
CA LEU A 217 -21.39 -11.90 18.50
C LEU A 217 -22.20 -11.61 19.76
N SER A 218 -22.48 -10.34 20.03
CA SER A 218 -23.38 -9.89 21.10
C SER A 218 -24.32 -8.86 20.52
N LEU A 219 -25.63 -9.11 20.61
CA LEU A 219 -26.68 -8.16 20.20
C LEU A 219 -27.38 -7.53 21.41
#